data_AF-T0YR61-F1
#
_entry.id   AF-T0YR61-F1
#
_cell.length_a   1.000
_cell.length_b   1.000
_cell.length_c   1.000
_cell.angle_alpha   90.00
_cell.angle_beta   90.00
_cell.angle_gamma   90.00
#
_symmetry.space_group_name_H-M   'P 1'
#
loop_
_entity.id
_entity.type
_entity.pdbx_description
1 polymer ?
#
loop_
_entity_poly.entity_id
_entity_poly.type
_entity_poly.pdbx_seq_one_letter_code
_entity_poly.pdbx_strand_id
1 'polypeptide(L)' 'MDWNKNDGLLPAVVQHAHDGRVLMLGYMNRAALQVTLDSGKVTFYSRSKQRLWTKGE' A
#
# COMPACT_ATOMS: atom_id res chain seq x y z
N MET A 1 -6.36 4.99 -11.92
CA MET A 1 -6.35 3.72 -11.15
C MET A 1 -7.76 3.18 -11.12
N ASP A 2 -7.97 1.93 -11.52
CA ASP A 2 -9.29 1.28 -11.51
C ASP A 2 -9.53 0.60 -10.15
N TRP A 3 -10.12 1.34 -9.22
CA TRP A 3 -10.38 0.87 -7.85
C TRP A 3 -11.51 -0.15 -7.79
N ASN A 4 -12.41 -0.18 -8.78
CA ASN A 4 -13.61 -1.03 -8.73
C ASN A 4 -13.31 -2.48 -9.12
N LYS A 5 -12.19 -2.72 -9.79
CA LYS A 5 -11.79 -4.04 -10.27
C LYS A 5 -11.41 -5.05 -9.18
N ASN A 6 -11.13 -4.60 -7.95
CA ASN A 6 -10.66 -5.45 -6.86
C ASN A 6 -11.13 -4.92 -5.49
N ASP A 7 -12.44 -4.70 -5.36
CA ASP A 7 -13.12 -4.30 -4.11
C ASP A 7 -12.53 -3.06 -3.43
N GLY A 8 -12.10 -2.06 -4.21
CA GLY A 8 -11.49 -0.85 -3.68
C GLY A 8 -10.04 -1.01 -3.23
N LEU A 9 -9.40 -2.14 -3.55
CA LEU A 9 -8.01 -2.45 -3.19
C LEU A 9 -7.13 -2.61 -4.42
N LEU A 10 -5.97 -1.94 -4.41
CA LEU A 10 -4.96 -2.10 -5.44
C LEU A 10 -3.76 -2.87 -4.89
N PRO A 11 -3.20 -3.83 -5.66
CA PRO A 11 -1.92 -4.42 -5.32
C PRO A 11 -0.83 -3.36 -5.39
N ALA A 12 0.04 -3.32 -4.38
CA ALA A 12 1.16 -2.40 -4.27
C ALA A 12 2.44 -3.21 -4.05
N VAL A 13 3.35 -3.19 -5.03
CA VAL A 13 4.66 -3.83 -4.95
C VAL A 13 5.67 -2.81 -4.47
N VAL A 14 6.32 -3.08 -3.35
CA VAL A 14 7.43 -2.27 -2.85
C VAL A 14 8.72 -2.86 -3.38
N GLN A 15 9.53 -2.01 -4.01
CA GLN A 15 10.83 -2.36 -4.52
C GLN A 15 11.88 -1.46 -3.90
N HIS A 16 13.09 -1.99 -3.74
CA HIS A 16 14.23 -1.20 -3.34
C HIS A 16 14.63 -0.27 -4.48
N ALA A 17 14.76 1.03 -4.20
CA ALA A 17 14.83 2.07 -5.22
C ALA A 17 16.10 2.02 -6.09
N HIS A 18 17.18 1.40 -5.62
CA HIS A 18 18.47 1.41 -6.34
C HIS A 18 18.71 0.15 -7.18
N ASP A 19 18.30 -1.03 -6.71
CA ASP A 19 18.58 -2.32 -7.36
C ASP A 19 17.31 -3.00 -7.91
N GLY A 20 16.13 -2.38 -7.73
CA GLY A 20 14.85 -2.90 -8.22
C GLY A 20 14.38 -4.16 -7.50
N ARG A 21 15.06 -4.58 -6.43
CA ARG A 21 14.70 -5.79 -5.69
C ARG A 21 13.30 -5.67 -5.11
N VAL A 22 12.43 -6.63 -5.41
CA VAL A 22 11.11 -6.70 -4.79
C VAL A 22 11.26 -7.01 -3.31
N LEU A 23 10.77 -6.10 -2.47
CA LEU A 23 10.82 -6.22 -1.01
C LEU A 23 9.56 -6.84 -0.45
N MET A 24 8.39 -6.43 -0.96
CA MET A 24 7.10 -6.97 -0.54
C MET A 24 5.98 -6.64 -1.52
N LEU A 25 4.89 -7.40 -1.41
CA LEU A 25 3.60 -7.11 -2.00
C LEU A 25 2.60 -6.83 -0.87
N GLY A 26 1.83 -5.75 -1.02
CA GLY A 26 0.72 -5.43 -0.14
C GLY A 26 -0.49 -4.93 -0.93
N TYR A 27 -1.52 -4.51 -0.22
CA TYR A 27 -2.72 -3.91 -0.82
C TYR A 27 -2.97 -2.55 -0.19
N MET A 28 -3.41 -1.60 -1.02
CA MET A 28 -3.79 -0.26 -0.60
C MET A 28 -5.25 -0.02 -0.98
N ASN A 29 -6.02 0.59 -0.09
CA ASN A 29 -7.23 1.31 -0.47
C ASN A 29 -6.88 2.78 -0.77
N ARG A 30 -7.87 3.58 -1.16
CA ARG A 30 -7.66 5.02 -1.46
C ARG A 30 -7.03 5.79 -0.29
N ALA A 31 -7.48 5.52 0.93
CA ALA A 31 -6.95 6.19 2.13
C ALA A 31 -5.49 5.82 2.42
N ALA A 32 -5.12 4.54 2.28
CA ALA A 32 -3.74 4.07 2.46
C ALA A 32 -2.78 4.72 1.45
N LEU A 33 -3.21 4.85 0.19
CA LEU A 33 -2.44 5.56 -0.83
C LEU A 33 -2.28 7.04 -0.47
N GLN A 34 -3.35 7.71 -0.07
CA GLN A 34 -3.29 9.14 0.30
C GLN A 34 -2.31 9.37 1.45
N VAL A 35 -2.41 8.59 2.54
CA VAL A 35 -1.48 8.68 3.68
C VAL A 35 -0.03 8.40 3.26
N THR A 36 0.18 7.47 2.32
CA THR A 36 1.52 7.20 1.78
C THR A 36 2.11 8.42 1.07
N LEU A 37 1.30 9.08 0.24
CA LEU A 37 1.74 10.28 -0.49
C LEU A 37 2.00 11.46 0.45
N ASP A 38 1.14 11.66 1.45
CA ASP A 38 1.24 12.79 2.37
C ASP A 38 2.42 12.63 3.35
N SER A 39 2.67 11.42 3.83
CA SER A 39 3.71 11.16 4.85
C SER A 39 5.07 10.75 4.29
N GLY A 40 5.12 10.33 3.02
CA GLY A 40 6.30 9.69 2.43
C GLY A 40 6.61 8.30 3.01
N LYS A 41 5.73 7.73 3.85
CA LYS A 41 5.89 6.40 4.45
C LYS A 41 4.85 5.44 3.90
N VAL A 42 5.29 4.27 3.43
CA VAL A 42 4.37 3.29 2.84
C VAL A 42 3.33 2.82 3.85
N THR A 43 2.06 3.02 3.49
CA THR A 43 0.88 2.66 4.29
C THR A 43 0.03 1.68 3.51
N PHE A 44 -0.30 0.54 4.12
CA PHE A 44 -1.15 -0.49 3.54
C PHE A 44 -2.51 -0.52 4.22
N TYR A 45 -3.45 -1.23 3.59
CA TYR A 45 -4.73 -1.58 4.21
C TYR A 45 -4.74 -3.05 4.59
N SER A 46 -4.86 -3.34 5.89
CA SER A 46 -5.02 -4.71 6.38
C SER A 46 -6.46 -5.15 6.21
N ARG A 47 -6.69 -6.14 5.32
CA ARG A 47 -8.02 -6.73 5.13
C ARG A 47 -8.54 -7.46 6.37
N SER A 48 -7.65 -8.14 7.09
CA SER A 48 -8.01 -8.91 8.28
C SER A 48 -8.29 -8.03 9.50
N LYS A 49 -7.56 -6.93 9.67
CA LYS A 49 -7.75 -5.98 10.78
C LYS A 49 -8.62 -4.76 10.42
N GLN A 50 -9.05 -4.66 9.16
CA GLN A 50 -9.84 -3.55 8.60
C GLN A 50 -9.30 -2.16 8.98
N ARG A 51 -7.98 -1.99 8.96
CA ARG A 51 -7.31 -0.73 9.34
C ARG A 51 -6.13 -0.40 8.43
N LEU A 52 -5.76 0.87 8.44
CA LEU A 52 -4.48 1.33 7.90
C LEU A 52 -3.34 0.79 8.77
N TRP A 53 -2.24 0.42 8.12
CA TRP A 53 -1.01 0.00 8.79
C TRP A 53 0.19 0.59 8.05
N THR A 54 0.97 1.40 8.75
CA THR A 54 2.18 2.02 8.19
C THR A 54 3.35 1.06 8.41
N LYS A 55 4.13 0.78 7.36
CA LYS A 55 5.29 -0.11 7.50
C LYS A 55 6.29 0.51 8.48
N GLY A 56 6.58 -0.22 9.56
CA GLY A 56 7.45 0.24 10.64
C GLY A 56 6.72 0.72 11.90
N GLU A 57 5.37 0.66 11.91
CA GLU A 57 4.55 0.74 13.14
C GLU A 57 4.75 -0.46 14.06
#